data_AF-A0A3C0SAY0-F1
#
_entry.id   AF-A0A3C0SAY0-F1
#
_cell.length_a   1.000
_cell.length_b   1.000
_cell.length_c   1.000
_cell.angle_alpha   90.00
_cell.angle_beta   90.00
_cell.angle_gamma   90.00
#
_symmetry.space_group_name_H-M   'P 1'
#
loop_
_entity.id
_entity.type
_entity.pdbx_description
1 polymer ?
#
loop_
_entity_poly.entity_id
_entity_poly.type
_entity_poly.pdbx_seq_one_letter_code
_entity_poly.pdbx_strand_id
1 'polypeptide(L)'
;GLGIDFGIHILERFKEERTAGDDVLEALQKTVQGTGRGNFAGAVTTAMAFGGMILTDFVGIAELGKISGGGILLCMISMILLLPALITVEEKITKPRYLPKQSDRKGRLLEKFFKNYRAIIFVSMVLFVLSLLSLRTVAFDYNLLNLQAHGTEAVKYEMKVIETAGRSAWSVAVLADSLEETRKKHKALEKLSTVGNVESIISTLPEEQEKKIETIKELAPLLSDLEVEPDLVPVSYAGLIKTMKRVRFKLQGKEDKGGVTKARKLAQSFLDESEKVDAEVAEKRLNSFSEKLFADYRGKIADLKKNVSASPVIVEDMPENLRERYISRNRVYLINVYPSVDVWDIDKRNEFVKQLKQVDPNVTGNAIHMFESTRLMKDGYVYG
;
A
#
# COMPACT_ATOMS: atom_id res chain seq x y z
N GLY A 1 18.01 26.27 6.65
CA GLY A 1 17.25 27.40 7.20
C GLY A 1 17.90 27.89 8.47
N LEU A 2 17.59 27.23 9.59
CA LEU A 2 17.98 27.63 10.96
C LEU A 2 19.46 28.02 11.13
N GLY A 3 20.40 27.29 10.51
CA GLY A 3 21.83 27.60 10.64
C GLY A 3 22.28 28.91 9.98
N ILE A 4 21.55 29.39 8.96
CA ILE A 4 21.90 30.63 8.23
C ILE A 4 21.58 31.87 9.07
N ASP A 5 20.56 31.79 9.93
CA ASP A 5 20.10 32.92 10.76
C ASP A 5 21.22 33.43 11.68
N PHE A 6 22.05 32.53 12.21
CA PHE A 6 23.23 32.90 13.00
C PHE A 6 24.21 33.77 12.20
N GLY A 7 24.44 33.43 10.93
CA GLY A 7 25.30 34.19 10.03
C GLY A 7 24.72 35.55 9.66
N ILE A 8 23.40 35.63 9.47
CA ILE A 8 22.70 36.91 9.21
C ILE A 8 22.89 37.86 10.40
N HIS A 9 22.67 37.38 11.62
CA HIS A 9 22.85 38.19 12.83
C HIS A 9 24.28 38.69 13.01
N ILE A 10 25.28 37.83 12.76
CA ILE A 10 26.70 38.20 12.83
C ILE A 10 27.04 39.22 11.75
N LEU A 11 26.60 39.00 10.51
CA LEU A 11 26.90 39.87 9.38
C LEU A 11 26.24 41.25 9.53
N GLU A 12 24.97 41.31 9.91
CA GLU A 12 24.28 42.59 10.10
C GLU A 12 24.89 43.37 11.25
N ARG A 13 25.24 42.71 12.36
CA ARG A 13 25.94 43.40 13.44
C ARG A 13 27.31 43.91 13.01
N PHE A 14 28.08 43.12 12.26
CA PHE A 14 29.35 43.56 11.71
C PHE A 14 29.19 44.79 10.81
N LYS A 15 28.18 44.79 9.93
CA LYS A 15 27.86 45.95 9.08
C LYS A 15 27.49 47.18 9.90
N GLU A 16 26.75 47.03 11.00
CA GLU A 16 26.41 48.12 11.91
C GLU A 16 27.68 48.76 12.49
N GLU A 17 28.61 47.96 13.03
CA GLU A 17 29.87 48.47 13.60
C GLU A 17 30.77 49.11 12.52
N ARG A 18 30.84 48.52 11.31
CA ARG A 18 31.57 49.11 10.18
C ARG A 18 30.96 50.42 9.71
N THR A 19 29.63 50.55 9.75
CA THR A 19 28.92 51.80 9.44
C THR A 19 29.14 52.86 10.53
N ALA A 20 29.30 52.43 11.79
CA ALA A 20 29.64 53.31 12.91
C ALA A 20 31.10 53.82 12.86
N GLY A 21 31.95 53.24 12.02
CA GLY A 21 33.31 53.72 11.73
C GLY A 21 34.43 52.86 12.30
N ASP A 22 34.11 51.73 12.93
CA ASP A 22 35.12 50.82 13.53
C ASP A 22 35.98 50.14 12.47
N ASP A 23 37.28 49.92 12.77
CA ASP A 23 38.15 49.12 11.92
C ASP A 23 37.71 47.64 11.90
N VAL A 24 38.12 46.86 10.88
CA VAL A 24 37.66 45.49 10.64
C VAL A 24 37.82 44.59 11.87
N LEU A 25 38.98 44.66 12.53
CA LEU A 25 39.24 43.83 13.72
C LEU A 25 38.35 44.24 14.91
N GLU A 26 38.18 45.54 15.12
CA GLU A 26 37.37 46.09 16.21
C GLU A 26 35.88 45.76 16.01
N ALA A 27 35.38 45.94 14.78
CA ALA A 27 34.01 45.61 14.40
C ALA A 27 33.70 44.11 14.60
N LEU A 28 34.64 43.21 14.26
CA LEU A 28 34.49 41.78 14.50
C LEU A 28 34.48 41.45 16.01
N GLN A 29 35.36 42.06 16.80
CA GLN A 29 35.39 41.85 18.25
C GLN A 29 34.07 42.28 18.91
N LYS A 30 33.56 43.48 18.59
CA LYS A 30 32.27 43.98 19.10
C LYS A 30 31.09 43.10 18.64
N THR A 31 31.13 42.63 17.40
CA THR A 31 30.11 41.71 16.87
C THR A 31 30.03 40.40 17.68
N VAL A 32 31.17 39.76 17.93
CA VAL A 32 31.23 38.50 18.70
C VAL A 32 30.84 38.72 20.17
N GLN A 33 31.28 39.82 20.79
CA GLN A 33 30.93 40.12 22.19
C GLN A 33 29.46 40.47 22.37
N GLY A 34 28.88 41.24 21.44
CA GLY A 34 27.48 41.69 21.51
C GLY A 34 26.49 40.62 21.08
N THR A 35 26.60 40.16 19.83
CA THR A 35 25.60 39.26 19.21
C THR A 35 25.95 37.78 19.38
N GLY A 36 27.23 37.46 19.58
CA GLY A 36 27.69 36.07 19.73
C GLY A 36 27.09 35.35 20.95
N ARG A 37 26.86 36.06 22.08
CA ARG A 37 26.22 35.46 23.26
C ARG A 37 24.76 35.07 23.02
N GLY A 38 23.99 35.94 22.37
CA GLY A 38 22.59 35.68 22.01
C GLY A 38 22.48 34.55 20.99
N ASN A 39 23.30 34.58 19.94
CA ASN A 39 23.34 33.52 18.95
C ASN A 39 23.75 32.18 19.58
N PHE A 40 24.75 32.15 20.47
CA PHE A 40 25.19 30.93 21.14
C PHE A 40 24.07 30.31 21.98
N ALA A 41 23.38 31.11 22.80
CA ALA A 41 22.22 30.66 23.56
C ALA A 41 21.12 30.12 22.64
N GLY A 42 20.84 30.81 21.52
CA GLY A 42 19.88 30.36 20.52
C GLY A 42 20.26 29.01 19.89
N ALA A 43 21.52 28.82 19.50
CA ALA A 43 21.98 27.57 18.92
C ALA A 43 21.94 26.41 19.93
N VAL A 44 22.38 26.64 21.17
CA VAL A 44 22.34 25.62 22.22
C VAL A 44 20.89 25.21 22.53
N THR A 45 20.00 26.18 22.72
CA THR A 45 18.58 25.89 22.99
C THR A 45 17.90 25.16 21.83
N THR A 46 18.20 25.55 20.58
CA THR A 46 17.66 24.85 19.40
C THR A 46 18.25 23.44 19.28
N ALA A 47 19.56 23.27 19.52
CA ALA A 47 20.21 21.97 19.54
C ALA A 47 19.65 21.06 20.64
N MET A 48 19.34 21.61 21.82
CA MET A 48 18.65 20.88 22.89
C MET A 48 17.22 20.49 22.52
N ALA A 49 16.48 21.35 21.81
CA ALA A 49 15.14 21.03 21.32
C ALA A 49 15.15 19.83 20.36
N PHE A 50 16.09 19.81 19.40
CA PHE A 50 16.32 18.62 18.56
C PHE A 50 16.91 17.45 19.36
N GLY A 51 17.73 17.73 20.36
CA GLY A 51 18.28 16.73 21.27
C GLY A 51 17.22 15.96 22.06
N GLY A 52 16.09 16.60 22.38
CA GLY A 52 14.93 15.92 22.98
C GLY A 52 14.43 14.74 22.15
N MET A 53 14.50 14.83 20.81
CA MET A 53 14.09 13.75 19.90
C MET A 53 14.94 12.47 20.06
N ILE A 54 16.16 12.57 20.63
CA ILE A 54 17.06 11.43 20.86
C ILE A 54 16.51 10.48 21.92
N LEU A 55 15.63 10.96 22.81
CA LEU A 55 15.05 10.18 23.90
C LEU A 55 13.89 9.28 23.45
N THR A 56 13.47 9.39 22.19
CA THR A 56 12.35 8.60 21.66
C THR A 56 12.78 7.18 21.25
N ASP A 57 11.88 6.21 21.39
CA ASP A 57 12.10 4.81 20.96
C ASP A 57 12.08 4.65 19.43
N PHE A 58 11.68 5.68 18.68
CA PHE A 58 11.58 5.64 17.24
C PHE A 58 12.89 6.09 16.57
N VAL A 59 13.64 5.11 16.04
CA VAL A 59 14.99 5.29 15.49
C VAL A 59 15.07 6.45 14.48
N GLY A 60 14.12 6.56 13.56
CA GLY A 60 14.16 7.62 12.53
C GLY A 60 14.09 9.04 13.10
N ILE A 61 13.38 9.25 14.20
CA ILE A 61 13.27 10.55 14.89
C ILE A 61 14.52 10.80 15.73
N ALA A 62 15.01 9.77 16.42
CA ALA A 62 16.25 9.86 17.19
C ALA A 62 17.46 10.21 16.31
N GLU A 63 17.56 9.61 15.11
CA GLU A 63 18.60 9.93 14.12
C GLU A 63 18.46 11.37 13.61
N LEU A 64 17.24 11.81 13.28
CA LEU A 64 16.98 13.19 12.89
C LEU A 64 17.39 14.18 13.99
N GLY A 65 17.12 13.85 15.26
CA GLY A 65 17.53 14.64 16.42
C GLY A 65 19.05 14.76 16.55
N LYS A 66 19.78 13.64 16.42
CA LYS A 66 21.25 13.62 16.43
C LYS A 66 21.84 14.48 15.30
N ILE A 67 21.37 14.27 14.07
CA ILE A 67 21.89 14.96 12.88
C ILE A 67 21.57 16.46 12.96
N SER A 68 20.32 16.82 13.27
CA SER A 68 19.88 18.22 13.31
C SER A 68 20.50 18.99 14.48
N GLY A 69 20.49 18.39 15.68
CA GLY A 69 21.08 18.99 16.88
C GLY A 69 22.60 19.17 16.74
N GLY A 70 23.31 18.14 16.30
CA GLY A 70 24.74 18.23 16.01
C GLY A 70 25.04 19.22 14.87
N GLY A 71 24.24 19.20 13.81
CA GLY A 71 24.35 20.13 12.68
C GLY A 71 24.23 21.59 13.09
N ILE A 72 23.31 21.94 14.00
CA ILE A 72 23.17 23.30 14.53
C ILE A 72 24.43 23.76 15.26
N LEU A 73 25.02 22.89 16.10
CA LEU A 73 26.25 23.21 16.82
C LEU A 73 27.43 23.40 15.85
N LEU A 74 27.54 22.55 14.83
CA LEU A 74 28.55 22.70 13.78
C LEU A 74 28.35 23.98 12.96
N CYS A 75 27.11 24.33 12.62
CA CYS A 75 26.79 25.61 11.98
C CYS A 75 27.21 26.78 12.86
N MET A 76 26.91 26.75 14.16
CA MET A 76 27.32 27.78 15.10
C MET A 76 28.86 27.94 15.14
N ILE A 77 29.60 26.83 15.24
CA ILE A 77 31.07 26.84 15.21
C ILE A 77 31.58 27.48 13.91
N SER A 78 31.01 27.10 12.76
CA SER A 78 31.36 27.67 11.46
C SER A 78 31.06 29.18 11.41
N MET A 79 29.93 29.63 11.96
CA MET A 79 29.55 31.04 11.94
C MET A 79 30.40 31.92 12.89
N ILE A 80 30.99 31.35 13.94
CA ILE A 80 31.90 32.09 14.83
C ILE A 80 33.35 32.06 14.31
N LEU A 81 33.77 30.98 13.65
CA LEU A 81 35.16 30.81 13.22
C LEU A 81 35.37 31.16 11.74
N LEU A 82 34.63 30.49 10.86
CA LEU A 82 34.83 30.59 9.42
C LEU A 82 34.28 31.90 8.86
N LEU A 83 33.08 32.32 9.29
CA LEU A 83 32.45 33.52 8.75
C LEU A 83 33.27 34.81 9.03
N PRO A 84 33.75 35.10 10.25
CA PRO A 84 34.64 36.25 10.49
C PRO A 84 35.93 36.22 9.66
N ALA A 85 36.50 35.04 9.43
CA ALA A 85 37.68 34.89 8.59
C ALA A 85 37.38 35.25 7.13
N LEU A 86 36.25 34.77 6.60
CA LEU A 86 35.80 35.10 5.24
C LEU A 86 35.47 36.59 5.08
N ILE A 87 34.78 37.18 6.06
CA ILE A 87 34.52 38.63 6.10
C ILE A 87 35.84 39.42 6.07
N THR A 88 36.84 39.00 6.83
CA THR A 88 38.17 39.66 6.84
C THR A 88 38.85 39.59 5.47
N VAL A 89 38.71 38.46 4.77
CA VAL A 89 39.24 38.31 3.40
C VAL A 89 38.48 39.21 2.43
N GLU A 90 37.15 39.25 2.52
CA GLU A 90 36.30 40.11 1.68
C GLU A 90 36.63 41.60 1.88
N GLU A 91 36.76 42.06 3.12
CA GLU A 91 37.14 43.44 3.46
C GLU A 91 38.48 43.84 2.83
N LYS A 92 39.44 42.91 2.79
CA LYS A 92 40.78 43.16 2.24
C LYS A 92 40.78 43.22 0.70
N ILE A 93 40.01 42.35 0.05
CA ILE A 93 40.00 42.20 -1.40
C ILE A 93 39.09 43.26 -2.04
N THR A 94 37.85 43.37 -1.55
CA THR A 94 36.79 44.13 -2.22
C THR A 94 36.60 45.53 -1.66
N LYS A 95 37.04 45.78 -0.40
CA LYS A 95 36.91 47.05 0.32
C LYS A 95 35.48 47.63 0.21
N PRO A 96 34.47 46.88 0.65
CA PRO A 96 33.07 47.24 0.45
C PRO A 96 32.76 48.53 1.22
N ARG A 97 31.87 49.34 0.65
CA ARG A 97 31.44 50.61 1.25
C ARG A 97 30.13 50.41 2.00
N TYR A 98 30.19 50.56 3.32
CA TYR A 98 28.99 50.53 4.17
C TYR A 98 28.36 51.93 4.22
N LEU A 99 27.10 52.02 3.81
CA LEU A 99 26.34 53.27 3.82
C LEU A 99 25.35 53.25 5.00
N PRO A 100 25.16 54.37 5.70
CA PRO A 100 24.16 54.48 6.75
C PRO A 100 22.76 54.21 6.19
N LYS A 101 22.04 53.30 6.85
CA LYS A 101 20.68 52.90 6.47
C LYS A 101 19.75 54.10 6.65
N GLN A 102 19.19 54.63 5.55
CA GLN A 102 18.20 55.71 5.63
C GLN A 102 16.92 55.21 6.30
N SER A 103 16.41 55.98 7.26
CA SER A 103 15.16 55.70 7.98
C SER A 103 13.98 55.64 7.00
N ASP A 104 13.41 54.44 6.85
CA ASP A 104 12.35 54.16 5.88
C ASP A 104 11.00 54.72 6.36
N ARG A 105 10.24 55.34 5.46
CA ARG A 105 8.91 55.95 5.71
C ARG A 105 7.90 54.98 6.34
N LYS A 106 8.14 53.67 6.22
CA LYS A 106 7.35 52.57 6.81
C LYS A 106 7.34 52.56 8.35
N GLY A 107 8.33 53.14 9.02
CA GLY A 107 8.41 53.15 10.50
C GLY A 107 7.22 53.82 11.18
N ARG A 108 6.64 54.86 10.55
CA ARG A 108 5.50 55.64 11.12
C ARG A 108 4.18 54.86 11.20
N LEU A 109 3.95 53.91 10.29
CA LEU A 109 2.76 53.05 10.31
C LEU A 109 2.88 51.97 11.39
N LEU A 110 4.05 51.35 11.49
CA LEU A 110 4.37 50.37 12.54
C LEU A 110 4.30 51.00 13.93
N GLU A 111 4.83 52.21 14.12
CA GLU A 111 4.71 52.93 15.39
C GLU A 111 3.26 53.16 15.82
N LYS A 112 2.37 53.54 14.91
CA LYS A 112 0.94 53.71 15.23
C LYS A 112 0.28 52.37 15.59
N PHE A 113 0.66 51.30 14.92
CA PHE A 113 0.15 49.95 15.22
C PHE A 113 0.60 49.47 16.60
N PHE A 114 1.90 49.54 16.90
CA PHE A 114 2.47 49.11 18.19
C PHE A 114 2.09 50.01 19.38
N LYS A 115 1.70 51.27 19.15
CA LYS A 115 1.13 52.13 20.20
C LYS A 115 -0.14 51.54 20.84
N ASN A 116 -0.88 50.71 20.11
CA ASN A 116 -2.09 50.04 20.61
C ASN A 116 -1.80 48.63 21.16
N TYR A 117 -0.67 48.43 21.84
CA TYR A 117 -0.23 47.11 22.34
C TYR A 117 -1.28 46.38 23.19
N ARG A 118 -2.13 47.10 23.95
CA ARG A 118 -3.21 46.49 24.74
C ARG A 118 -4.26 45.80 23.87
N ALA A 119 -4.64 46.43 22.75
CA ALA A 119 -5.56 45.83 21.80
C ALA A 119 -4.94 44.63 21.11
N ILE A 120 -3.64 44.70 20.77
CA ILE A 120 -2.90 43.57 20.19
C ILE A 120 -2.87 42.38 21.15
N ILE A 121 -2.51 42.61 22.42
CA ILE A 121 -2.49 41.54 23.43
C ILE A 121 -3.89 40.96 23.62
N PHE A 122 -4.92 41.80 23.73
CA PHE A 122 -6.29 41.33 23.90
C PHE A 122 -6.76 40.48 22.71
N VAL A 123 -6.57 40.95 21.48
CA VAL A 123 -6.95 40.22 20.27
C VAL A 123 -6.18 38.91 20.17
N SER A 124 -4.86 38.92 20.41
CA SER A 124 -4.04 37.70 20.40
C SER A 124 -4.49 36.70 21.48
N MET A 125 -4.87 37.18 22.66
CA MET A 125 -5.39 36.33 23.75
C MET A 125 -6.76 35.74 23.39
N VAL A 126 -7.66 36.53 22.80
CA VAL A 126 -8.94 36.04 22.30
C VAL A 126 -8.73 34.98 21.21
N LEU A 127 -7.85 35.23 20.23
CA LEU A 127 -7.53 34.27 19.18
C LEU A 127 -6.91 32.98 19.75
N PHE A 128 -6.04 33.10 20.76
CA PHE A 128 -5.48 31.96 21.47
C PHE A 128 -6.57 31.13 22.18
N VAL A 129 -7.49 31.77 22.91
CA VAL A 129 -8.58 31.07 23.58
C VAL A 129 -9.51 30.39 22.56
N LEU A 130 -9.80 31.05 21.44
CA LEU A 130 -10.58 30.47 20.35
C LEU A 130 -9.87 29.26 19.71
N SER A 131 -8.55 29.30 19.55
CA SER A 131 -7.81 28.17 18.97
C SER A 131 -7.78 26.94 19.89
N LEU A 132 -7.90 27.12 21.21
CA LEU A 132 -8.03 25.99 22.15
C LEU A 132 -9.29 25.14 21.90
N LEU A 133 -10.35 25.72 21.32
CA LEU A 133 -11.54 24.95 20.92
C LEU A 133 -11.21 23.90 19.85
N SER A 134 -10.21 24.17 19.00
CA SER A 134 -9.77 23.24 17.95
C SER A 134 -9.01 22.02 18.50
N LEU A 135 -8.53 22.03 19.74
CA LEU A 135 -7.81 20.88 20.32
C LEU A 135 -8.68 19.62 20.37
N ARG A 136 -10.01 19.78 20.44
CA ARG A 136 -10.95 18.64 20.47
C ARG A 136 -11.06 17.90 19.14
N THR A 137 -10.67 18.51 18.04
CA THR A 137 -10.79 17.93 16.69
C THR A 137 -9.47 17.40 16.16
N VAL A 138 -8.35 17.59 16.88
CA VAL A 138 -7.04 17.09 16.47
C VAL A 138 -6.99 15.59 16.73
N ALA A 139 -6.89 14.81 15.65
CA ALA A 139 -6.75 13.35 15.69
C ALA A 139 -5.41 12.92 15.10
N PHE A 140 -4.91 11.77 15.54
CA PHE A 140 -3.73 11.13 14.96
C PHE A 140 -4.15 10.31 13.74
N ASP A 141 -3.48 10.53 12.60
CA ASP A 141 -3.71 9.73 11.41
C ASP A 141 -2.86 8.46 11.46
N TYR A 142 -3.53 7.32 11.63
CA TYR A 142 -2.88 6.00 11.64
C TYR A 142 -2.65 5.44 10.24
N ASN A 143 -3.20 6.09 9.19
CA ASN A 143 -3.10 5.63 7.83
C ASN A 143 -1.80 6.10 7.17
N LEU A 144 -0.81 5.21 7.12
CA LEU A 144 0.48 5.50 6.50
C LEU A 144 0.39 5.72 4.99
N LEU A 145 -0.67 5.27 4.31
CA LEU A 145 -0.88 5.55 2.89
C LEU A 145 -1.08 7.05 2.64
N ASN A 146 -1.60 7.79 3.62
CA ASN A 146 -1.76 9.23 3.53
C ASN A 146 -0.41 9.97 3.58
N LEU A 147 0.64 9.33 4.09
CA LEU A 147 2.01 9.88 4.06
C LEU A 147 2.72 9.62 2.73
N GLN A 148 2.20 8.71 1.91
CA GLN A 148 2.79 8.41 0.61
C GLN A 148 2.40 9.47 -0.42
N ALA A 149 3.29 9.70 -1.39
CA ALA A 149 3.04 10.66 -2.45
C ALA A 149 1.82 10.22 -3.28
N HIS A 150 0.80 11.09 -3.30
CA HIS A 150 -0.41 10.86 -4.08
C HIS A 150 -0.11 10.74 -5.58
N GLY A 151 -0.84 9.84 -6.25
CA GLY A 151 -0.76 9.68 -7.70
C GLY A 151 0.34 8.75 -8.20
N THR A 152 1.20 8.25 -7.32
CA THR A 152 2.20 7.22 -7.66
C THR A 152 1.53 5.92 -8.11
N GLU A 153 2.19 5.19 -9.00
CA GLU A 153 1.66 3.94 -9.55
C GLU A 153 1.47 2.88 -8.45
N ALA A 154 2.42 2.76 -7.52
CA ALA A 154 2.34 1.83 -6.39
C ALA A 154 1.09 2.06 -5.52
N VAL A 155 0.84 3.31 -5.09
CA VAL A 155 -0.34 3.67 -4.28
C VAL A 155 -1.64 3.37 -5.02
N LYS A 156 -1.70 3.67 -6.32
CA LYS A 156 -2.90 3.38 -7.14
C LYS A 156 -3.21 1.89 -7.21
N TYR A 157 -2.20 1.05 -7.42
CA TYR A 157 -2.41 -0.39 -7.46
C TYR A 157 -2.72 -0.99 -6.08
N GLU A 158 -2.11 -0.48 -5.02
CA GLU A 158 -2.45 -0.90 -3.66
C GLU A 158 -3.92 -0.62 -3.33
N MET A 159 -4.39 0.60 -3.58
CA MET A 159 -5.81 0.97 -3.41
C MET A 159 -6.73 0.11 -4.29
N LYS A 160 -6.35 -0.12 -5.56
CA LYS A 160 -7.14 -0.97 -6.47
C LYS A 160 -7.22 -2.42 -5.99
N VAL A 161 -6.16 -2.97 -5.42
CA VAL A 161 -6.17 -4.32 -4.83
C VAL A 161 -7.13 -4.37 -3.64
N ILE A 162 -7.08 -3.36 -2.75
CA ILE A 162 -8.00 -3.27 -1.60
C ILE A 162 -9.46 -3.22 -2.06
N GLU A 163 -9.78 -2.38 -3.06
CA GLU A 163 -11.13 -2.21 -3.60
C GLU A 163 -11.63 -3.44 -4.37
N THR A 164 -10.79 -4.05 -5.20
CA THR A 164 -11.21 -5.14 -6.11
C THR A 164 -11.19 -6.51 -5.45
N ALA A 165 -10.20 -6.79 -4.59
CA ALA A 165 -10.05 -8.08 -3.95
C ALA A 165 -10.88 -8.21 -2.65
N GLY A 166 -11.49 -7.12 -2.19
CA GLY A 166 -12.30 -7.10 -0.96
C GLY A 166 -11.51 -7.47 0.30
N ARG A 167 -10.17 -7.34 0.26
CA ARG A 167 -9.25 -7.73 1.34
C ARG A 167 -8.12 -6.72 1.45
N SER A 168 -7.60 -6.55 2.66
CA SER A 168 -6.36 -5.80 2.87
C SER A 168 -5.19 -6.49 2.14
N ALA A 169 -4.25 -5.70 1.61
CA ALA A 169 -2.98 -6.21 1.11
C ALA A 169 -2.13 -6.83 2.24
N TRP A 170 -2.45 -6.51 3.49
CA TRP A 170 -1.75 -7.03 4.66
C TRP A 170 -2.49 -8.17 5.32
N SER A 171 -1.73 -9.23 5.61
CA SER A 171 -2.15 -10.36 6.42
C SER A 171 -1.41 -10.37 7.76
N VAL A 172 -2.06 -10.99 8.74
CA VAL A 172 -1.43 -11.45 9.97
C VAL A 172 -1.01 -12.90 9.77
N ALA A 173 0.20 -13.25 10.20
CA ALA A 173 0.71 -14.60 10.19
C ALA A 173 0.44 -15.28 11.54
N VAL A 174 -0.08 -16.50 11.47
CA VAL A 174 -0.21 -17.43 12.60
C VAL A 174 0.55 -18.70 12.25
N LEU A 175 1.31 -19.22 13.22
CA LEU A 175 2.14 -20.42 13.02
C LEU A 175 1.53 -21.63 13.71
N ALA A 176 1.80 -22.82 13.19
CA ALA A 176 1.42 -24.08 13.81
C ALA A 176 2.51 -25.13 13.58
N ASP A 177 2.65 -26.07 14.51
CA ASP A 177 3.71 -27.10 14.49
C ASP A 177 3.24 -28.41 13.83
N SER A 178 1.95 -28.51 13.52
CA SER A 178 1.37 -29.69 12.89
C SER A 178 0.19 -29.35 11.97
N LEU A 179 -0.13 -30.26 11.05
CA LEU A 179 -1.28 -30.14 10.17
C LEU A 179 -2.61 -30.13 10.94
N GLU A 180 -2.70 -30.88 12.03
CA GLU A 180 -3.90 -30.95 12.89
C GLU A 180 -4.12 -29.62 13.63
N GLU A 181 -3.06 -29.07 14.22
CA GLU A 181 -3.10 -27.75 14.86
C GLU A 181 -3.45 -26.67 13.81
N THR A 182 -2.87 -26.77 12.61
CA THR A 182 -3.17 -25.86 11.49
C THR A 182 -4.66 -25.88 11.17
N ARG A 183 -5.27 -27.07 11.06
CA ARG A 183 -6.71 -27.23 10.80
C ARG A 183 -7.55 -26.65 11.93
N LYS A 184 -7.17 -26.87 13.19
CA LYS A 184 -7.89 -26.33 14.36
C LYS A 184 -7.85 -24.81 14.37
N LYS A 185 -6.66 -24.21 14.21
CA LYS A 185 -6.49 -22.74 14.18
C LYS A 185 -7.21 -22.13 12.99
N HIS A 186 -7.07 -22.70 11.79
CA HIS A 186 -7.75 -22.24 10.57
C HIS A 186 -9.27 -22.12 10.79
N LYS A 187 -9.92 -23.19 11.25
CA LYS A 187 -11.37 -23.19 11.51
C LYS A 187 -11.80 -22.27 12.65
N ALA A 188 -10.93 -22.03 13.63
CA ALA A 188 -11.21 -21.07 14.70
C ALA A 188 -11.14 -19.63 14.18
N LEU A 189 -10.15 -19.33 13.34
CA LEU A 189 -9.92 -18.01 12.75
C LEU A 189 -11.04 -17.63 11.75
N GLU A 190 -11.51 -18.57 10.93
CA GLU A 190 -12.62 -18.32 9.97
C GLU A 190 -13.93 -17.93 10.65
N LYS A 191 -14.12 -18.32 11.92
CA LYS A 191 -15.34 -17.99 12.68
C LYS A 191 -15.33 -16.59 13.28
N LEU A 192 -14.20 -15.90 13.26
CA LEU A 192 -14.06 -14.58 13.87
C LEU A 192 -14.74 -13.52 13.01
N SER A 193 -15.53 -12.67 13.65
CA SER A 193 -16.31 -11.61 12.98
C SER A 193 -15.44 -10.60 12.20
N THR A 194 -14.22 -10.35 12.68
CA THR A 194 -13.28 -9.39 12.08
C THR A 194 -12.38 -10.00 11.01
N VAL A 195 -12.51 -11.31 10.75
CA VAL A 195 -11.72 -12.03 9.75
C VAL A 195 -12.56 -12.17 8.47
N GLY A 196 -11.97 -11.79 7.33
CA GLY A 196 -12.61 -11.94 6.03
C GLY A 196 -12.19 -13.20 5.30
N ASN A 197 -10.90 -13.55 5.39
CA ASN A 197 -10.35 -14.72 4.72
C ASN A 197 -9.19 -15.32 5.52
N VAL A 198 -9.08 -16.64 5.50
CA VAL A 198 -7.96 -17.38 6.11
C VAL A 198 -7.34 -18.26 5.04
N GLU A 199 -6.05 -18.06 4.77
CA GLU A 199 -5.30 -18.83 3.78
C GLU A 199 -4.25 -19.71 4.48
N SER A 200 -4.31 -21.01 4.25
CA SER A 200 -3.30 -21.99 4.67
C SER A 200 -3.25 -23.18 3.70
N ILE A 201 -2.37 -24.15 3.97
CA ILE A 201 -2.38 -25.44 3.25
C ILE A 201 -3.71 -26.20 3.39
N ILE A 202 -4.51 -25.91 4.41
CA ILE A 202 -5.83 -26.54 4.60
C ILE A 202 -6.83 -26.09 3.54
N SER A 203 -6.78 -24.83 3.14
CA SER A 203 -7.68 -24.27 2.11
C SER A 203 -7.44 -24.85 0.71
N THR A 204 -6.32 -25.54 0.48
CA THR A 204 -6.06 -26.28 -0.76
C THR A 204 -6.41 -27.77 -0.67
N LEU A 205 -6.65 -28.28 0.55
CA LEU A 205 -7.05 -29.67 0.78
C LEU A 205 -8.58 -29.78 0.71
N PRO A 206 -9.15 -30.64 -0.15
CA PRO A 206 -10.59 -30.85 -0.17
C PRO A 206 -11.08 -31.44 1.16
N GLU A 207 -12.20 -30.92 1.67
CA GLU A 207 -12.88 -31.51 2.82
C GLU A 207 -13.71 -32.74 2.41
N GLU A 208 -13.94 -33.67 3.35
CA GLU A 208 -14.76 -34.88 3.16
C GLU A 208 -14.35 -35.73 1.94
N GLN A 209 -13.05 -35.90 1.73
CA GLN A 209 -12.51 -36.57 0.53
C GLN A 209 -13.04 -37.99 0.35
N GLU A 210 -13.11 -38.78 1.43
CA GLU A 210 -13.56 -40.18 1.37
C GLU A 210 -14.97 -40.28 0.77
N LYS A 211 -15.91 -39.49 1.30
CA LYS A 211 -17.29 -39.43 0.81
C LYS A 211 -17.37 -38.96 -0.64
N LYS A 212 -16.60 -37.92 -1.00
CA LYS A 212 -16.57 -37.41 -2.39
C LYS A 212 -15.99 -38.45 -3.36
N ILE A 213 -14.93 -39.15 -2.97
CA ILE A 213 -14.30 -40.20 -3.77
C ILE A 213 -15.26 -41.37 -3.96
N GLU A 214 -16.01 -41.75 -2.93
CA GLU A 214 -17.06 -42.77 -3.03
C GLU A 214 -18.13 -42.38 -4.06
N THR A 215 -18.67 -41.16 -3.96
CA THR A 215 -19.63 -40.64 -4.96
C THR A 215 -19.05 -40.57 -6.37
N ILE A 216 -17.78 -40.18 -6.52
CA ILE A 216 -17.11 -40.15 -7.84
C ILE A 216 -16.97 -41.57 -8.40
N LYS A 217 -16.64 -42.56 -7.57
CA LYS A 217 -16.52 -43.97 -8.00
C LYS A 217 -17.84 -44.57 -8.46
N GLU A 218 -18.98 -44.15 -7.89
CA GLU A 218 -20.31 -44.55 -8.37
C GLU A 218 -20.56 -44.14 -9.83
N LEU A 219 -19.90 -43.08 -10.31
CA LEU A 219 -19.99 -42.62 -11.71
C LEU A 219 -19.10 -43.42 -12.67
N ALA A 220 -18.17 -44.24 -12.17
CA ALA A 220 -17.22 -44.97 -13.01
C ALA A 220 -17.88 -45.88 -14.06
N PRO A 221 -18.91 -46.67 -13.74
CA PRO A 221 -19.58 -47.52 -14.73
C PRO A 221 -20.32 -46.71 -15.80
N LEU A 222 -20.82 -45.52 -15.47
CA LEU A 222 -21.48 -44.65 -16.45
C LEU A 222 -20.49 -44.03 -17.44
N LEU A 223 -19.24 -43.87 -17.02
CA LEU A 223 -18.21 -43.16 -17.77
C LEU A 223 -17.26 -44.11 -18.52
N SER A 224 -17.17 -45.39 -18.15
CA SER A 224 -16.35 -46.38 -18.86
C SER A 224 -16.76 -46.51 -20.32
N ASP A 225 -18.07 -46.52 -20.57
CA ASP A 225 -18.67 -46.84 -21.87
C ASP A 225 -18.76 -45.63 -22.81
N LEU A 226 -18.41 -44.43 -22.32
CA LEU A 226 -18.40 -43.21 -23.12
C LEU A 226 -17.19 -43.18 -24.04
N GLU A 227 -17.39 -43.54 -25.30
CA GLU A 227 -16.38 -43.43 -26.34
C GLU A 227 -16.81 -42.40 -27.39
N VAL A 228 -15.82 -41.64 -27.88
CA VAL A 228 -16.02 -40.70 -28.98
C VAL A 228 -15.22 -41.24 -30.14
N GLU A 229 -15.93 -41.76 -31.13
CA GLU A 229 -15.32 -42.29 -32.34
C GLU A 229 -14.50 -41.20 -33.07
N PRO A 230 -13.42 -41.59 -33.77
CA PRO A 230 -12.75 -40.69 -34.69
C PRO A 230 -13.72 -40.29 -35.81
N ASP A 231 -13.89 -38.97 -36.02
CA ASP A 231 -14.65 -38.46 -37.15
C ASP A 231 -13.85 -38.69 -38.42
N LEU A 232 -14.23 -39.72 -39.19
CA LEU A 232 -13.57 -40.14 -40.43
C LEU A 232 -14.29 -39.62 -41.67
N VAL A 233 -15.43 -38.93 -41.51
CA VAL A 233 -16.27 -38.49 -42.63
C VAL A 233 -16.11 -36.98 -42.83
N PRO A 234 -15.59 -36.54 -43.99
CA PRO A 234 -15.50 -35.12 -44.28
C PRO A 234 -16.86 -34.43 -44.21
N VAL A 235 -16.91 -33.28 -43.56
CA VAL A 235 -18.11 -32.45 -43.45
C VAL A 235 -18.48 -31.92 -44.82
N SER A 236 -19.63 -32.37 -45.33
CA SER A 236 -20.19 -31.81 -46.56
C SER A 236 -20.83 -30.45 -46.30
N TYR A 237 -20.36 -29.40 -46.96
CA TYR A 237 -20.94 -28.05 -46.83
C TYR A 237 -22.43 -28.04 -47.21
N ALA A 238 -22.78 -28.63 -48.36
CA ALA A 238 -24.18 -28.75 -48.80
C ALA A 238 -25.04 -29.56 -47.81
N GLY A 239 -24.48 -30.62 -47.24
CA GLY A 239 -25.14 -31.44 -46.22
C GLY A 239 -25.42 -30.67 -44.92
N LEU A 240 -24.45 -29.87 -44.47
CA LEU A 240 -24.59 -29.02 -43.29
C LEU A 240 -25.67 -27.95 -43.50
N ILE A 241 -25.67 -27.26 -44.64
CA ILE A 241 -26.70 -26.26 -44.97
C ILE A 241 -28.10 -26.89 -45.02
N LYS A 242 -28.24 -28.06 -45.63
CA LYS A 242 -29.50 -28.81 -45.64
C LYS A 242 -29.96 -29.16 -44.23
N THR A 243 -29.03 -29.57 -43.37
CA THR A 243 -29.31 -29.90 -41.96
C THR A 243 -29.72 -28.67 -41.16
N MET A 244 -29.00 -27.56 -41.31
CA MET A 244 -29.31 -26.30 -40.62
C MET A 244 -30.65 -25.70 -41.07
N LYS A 245 -31.01 -25.80 -42.35
CA LYS A 245 -32.35 -25.45 -42.85
C LYS A 245 -33.44 -26.30 -42.18
N ARG A 246 -33.20 -27.60 -42.01
CA ARG A 246 -34.12 -28.52 -41.31
C ARG A 246 -34.22 -28.20 -39.82
N VAL A 247 -33.11 -27.88 -39.15
CA VAL A 247 -33.09 -27.46 -37.74
C VAL A 247 -33.89 -26.18 -37.57
N ARG A 248 -33.62 -25.15 -38.38
CA ARG A 248 -34.38 -23.88 -38.38
C ARG A 248 -35.88 -24.12 -38.58
N PHE A 249 -36.26 -24.96 -39.55
CA PHE A 249 -37.66 -25.29 -39.81
C PHE A 249 -38.33 -25.99 -38.62
N LYS A 250 -37.66 -26.96 -37.98
CA LYS A 250 -38.18 -27.64 -36.77
C LYS A 250 -38.27 -26.72 -35.54
N LEU A 251 -37.57 -25.58 -35.56
CA LEU A 251 -37.67 -24.54 -34.54
C LEU A 251 -38.78 -23.52 -34.84
N GLN A 252 -39.46 -23.59 -35.98
CA GLN A 252 -40.66 -22.81 -36.26
C GLN A 252 -41.88 -23.42 -35.57
N GLY A 253 -42.73 -22.58 -34.96
CA GLY A 253 -44.02 -23.00 -34.39
C GLY A 253 -43.99 -23.67 -33.01
N LYS A 254 -42.83 -23.75 -32.33
CA LYS A 254 -42.78 -24.12 -30.91
C LYS A 254 -43.05 -22.89 -30.04
N GLU A 255 -43.86 -23.06 -28.99
CA GLU A 255 -44.18 -21.99 -28.03
C GLU A 255 -42.93 -21.29 -27.51
N ASP A 256 -43.04 -19.97 -27.37
CA ASP A 256 -41.95 -19.01 -27.20
C ASP A 256 -41.32 -19.08 -25.80
N LYS A 257 -40.66 -20.20 -25.50
CA LYS A 257 -39.62 -20.24 -24.46
C LYS A 257 -38.39 -19.63 -25.10
N GLY A 258 -38.00 -18.41 -24.72
CA GLY A 258 -37.02 -17.55 -25.41
C GLY A 258 -35.71 -18.20 -25.90
N GLY A 259 -35.29 -19.34 -25.33
CA GLY A 259 -34.20 -20.17 -25.87
C GLY A 259 -34.43 -20.69 -27.29
N VAL A 260 -35.67 -21.10 -27.64
CA VAL A 260 -36.02 -21.58 -28.99
C VAL A 260 -35.93 -20.45 -30.01
N THR A 261 -36.44 -19.27 -29.67
CA THR A 261 -36.36 -18.08 -30.52
C THR A 261 -34.91 -17.63 -30.74
N LYS A 262 -34.07 -17.70 -29.70
CA LYS A 262 -32.62 -17.43 -29.81
C LYS A 262 -31.92 -18.44 -30.73
N ALA A 263 -32.15 -19.74 -30.53
CA ALA A 263 -31.57 -20.79 -31.37
C ALA A 263 -31.99 -20.65 -32.84
N ARG A 264 -33.26 -20.30 -33.10
CA ARG A 264 -33.76 -20.02 -34.45
C ARG A 264 -33.06 -18.83 -35.10
N LYS A 265 -32.86 -17.73 -34.36
CA LYS A 265 -32.11 -16.58 -34.85
C LYS A 265 -30.67 -16.95 -35.20
N LEU A 266 -29.97 -17.69 -34.32
CA LEU A 266 -28.61 -18.16 -34.58
C LEU A 266 -28.53 -19.07 -35.81
N ALA A 267 -29.47 -20.00 -35.97
CA ALA A 267 -29.53 -20.87 -37.14
C ALA A 267 -29.79 -20.08 -38.43
N GLN A 268 -30.61 -19.03 -38.38
CA GLN A 268 -30.83 -18.13 -39.52
C GLN A 268 -29.56 -17.33 -39.85
N SER A 269 -28.92 -16.71 -38.84
CA SER A 269 -27.67 -15.97 -39.04
C SER A 269 -26.56 -16.84 -39.63
N PHE A 270 -26.42 -18.09 -39.17
CA PHE A 270 -25.48 -19.05 -39.75
C PHE A 270 -25.76 -19.30 -41.23
N LEU A 271 -27.03 -19.48 -41.62
CA LEU A 271 -27.40 -19.68 -43.02
C LEU A 271 -27.11 -18.44 -43.87
N ASP A 272 -27.45 -17.25 -43.38
CA ASP A 272 -27.23 -15.97 -44.07
C ASP A 272 -25.73 -15.66 -44.26
N GLU A 273 -24.89 -16.02 -43.29
CA GLU A 273 -23.44 -15.87 -43.39
C GLU A 273 -22.81 -16.92 -44.31
N SER A 274 -23.32 -18.15 -44.29
CA SER A 274 -22.83 -19.22 -45.13
C SER A 274 -23.02 -18.92 -46.62
N GLU A 275 -24.12 -18.27 -47.01
CA GLU A 275 -24.37 -17.86 -48.41
C GLU A 275 -23.31 -16.88 -48.97
N LYS A 276 -22.55 -16.21 -48.10
CA LYS A 276 -21.51 -15.23 -48.49
C LYS A 276 -20.14 -15.86 -48.68
N VAL A 277 -19.97 -17.14 -48.36
CA VAL A 277 -18.69 -17.84 -48.38
C VAL A 277 -18.68 -18.85 -49.53
N ASP A 278 -17.57 -18.89 -50.27
CA ASP A 278 -17.35 -19.90 -51.30
C ASP A 278 -17.41 -21.33 -50.71
N ALA A 279 -18.05 -22.24 -51.45
CA ALA A 279 -18.34 -23.58 -50.96
C ALA A 279 -17.07 -24.40 -50.67
N GLU A 280 -16.04 -24.30 -51.51
CA GLU A 280 -14.79 -25.05 -51.35
C GLU A 280 -13.99 -24.52 -50.15
N VAL A 281 -13.96 -23.19 -49.99
CA VAL A 281 -13.33 -22.54 -48.84
C VAL A 281 -14.06 -22.87 -47.53
N ALA A 282 -15.40 -22.87 -47.55
CA ALA A 282 -16.22 -23.23 -46.41
C ALA A 282 -15.99 -24.69 -46.00
N GLU A 283 -16.01 -25.61 -46.96
CA GLU A 283 -15.81 -27.04 -46.73
C GLU A 283 -14.43 -27.35 -46.14
N LYS A 284 -13.36 -26.73 -46.66
CA LYS A 284 -12.01 -26.86 -46.08
C LYS A 284 -11.94 -26.36 -44.64
N ARG A 285 -12.55 -25.21 -44.34
CA ARG A 285 -12.58 -24.64 -42.97
C ARG A 285 -13.41 -25.49 -42.02
N LEU A 286 -14.56 -26.00 -42.46
CA LEU A 286 -15.44 -26.86 -41.68
C LEU A 286 -14.76 -28.19 -41.33
N ASN A 287 -14.03 -28.80 -42.26
CA ASN A 287 -13.26 -30.01 -42.00
C ASN A 287 -12.16 -29.77 -40.95
N SER A 288 -11.38 -28.69 -41.09
CA SER A 288 -10.36 -28.34 -40.08
C SER A 288 -10.97 -28.04 -38.70
N PHE A 289 -12.16 -27.43 -38.66
CA PHE A 289 -12.90 -27.21 -37.42
C PHE A 289 -13.41 -28.51 -36.82
N SER A 290 -14.00 -29.41 -37.62
CA SER A 290 -14.52 -30.72 -37.17
C SER A 290 -13.41 -31.55 -36.54
N GLU A 291 -12.26 -31.66 -37.20
CA GLU A 291 -11.10 -32.38 -36.69
C GLU A 291 -10.67 -31.87 -35.30
N LYS A 292 -10.55 -30.55 -35.14
CA LYS A 292 -10.17 -29.92 -33.87
C LYS A 292 -11.24 -30.11 -32.79
N LEU A 293 -12.51 -29.96 -33.16
CA LEU A 293 -13.64 -30.10 -32.23
C LEU A 293 -13.69 -31.53 -31.66
N PHE A 294 -13.63 -32.55 -32.51
CA PHE A 294 -13.67 -33.94 -32.07
C PHE A 294 -12.38 -34.37 -31.36
N ALA A 295 -11.23 -33.81 -31.72
CA ALA A 295 -9.99 -34.01 -30.97
C ALA A 295 -10.10 -33.44 -29.54
N ASP A 296 -10.60 -32.22 -29.38
CA ASP A 296 -10.84 -31.62 -28.05
C ASP A 296 -11.89 -32.40 -27.28
N TYR A 297 -13.00 -32.80 -27.91
CA TYR A 297 -14.05 -33.58 -27.26
C TYR A 297 -13.54 -34.94 -26.76
N ARG A 298 -12.74 -35.67 -27.57
CA ARG A 298 -12.05 -36.89 -27.12
C ARG A 298 -11.13 -36.60 -25.92
N GLY A 299 -10.36 -35.52 -25.98
CA GLY A 299 -9.51 -35.07 -24.87
C GLY A 299 -10.31 -34.83 -23.59
N LYS A 300 -11.46 -34.14 -23.68
CA LYS A 300 -12.34 -33.88 -22.53
C LYS A 300 -12.96 -35.15 -21.97
N ILE A 301 -13.40 -36.08 -22.81
CA ILE A 301 -13.91 -37.38 -22.35
C ILE A 301 -12.79 -38.19 -21.68
N ALA A 302 -11.57 -38.15 -22.20
CA ALA A 302 -10.41 -38.79 -21.56
C ALA A 302 -10.08 -38.15 -20.20
N ASP A 303 -10.07 -36.81 -20.11
CA ASP A 303 -9.89 -36.08 -18.85
C ASP A 303 -10.99 -36.45 -17.84
N LEU A 304 -12.25 -36.51 -18.30
CA LEU A 304 -13.38 -36.90 -17.46
C LEU A 304 -13.22 -38.33 -16.93
N LYS A 305 -12.85 -39.29 -17.77
CA LYS A 305 -12.55 -40.68 -17.35
C LYS A 305 -11.42 -40.72 -16.31
N LYS A 306 -10.35 -39.94 -16.53
CA LYS A 306 -9.22 -39.85 -15.59
C LYS A 306 -9.63 -39.28 -14.23
N ASN A 307 -10.56 -38.34 -14.21
CA ASN A 307 -11.06 -37.73 -12.97
C ASN A 307 -11.89 -38.68 -12.10
N VAL A 308 -12.39 -39.78 -12.66
CA VAL A 308 -13.14 -40.79 -11.89
C VAL A 308 -12.23 -41.66 -11.02
N SER A 309 -11.00 -41.87 -11.45
CA SER A 309 -9.95 -42.52 -10.65
C SER A 309 -9.31 -41.55 -9.66
N ALA A 310 -10.13 -40.77 -8.93
CA ALA A 310 -9.64 -39.83 -7.93
C ALA A 310 -9.09 -40.56 -6.69
N SER A 311 -7.92 -40.12 -6.23
CA SER A 311 -7.29 -40.58 -4.99
C SER A 311 -7.31 -39.47 -3.94
N PRO A 312 -7.20 -39.80 -2.64
CA PRO A 312 -7.07 -38.80 -1.60
C PRO A 312 -5.86 -37.89 -1.84
N VAL A 313 -6.06 -36.59 -1.76
CA VAL A 313 -5.01 -35.58 -1.85
C VAL A 313 -4.39 -35.39 -0.49
N ILE A 314 -3.11 -35.73 -0.37
CA ILE A 314 -2.27 -35.47 0.80
C ILE A 314 -1.27 -34.34 0.52
N VAL A 315 -0.71 -33.76 1.59
CA VAL A 315 0.20 -32.61 1.49
C VAL A 315 1.48 -32.97 0.73
N GLU A 316 1.93 -34.21 0.87
CA GLU A 316 3.12 -34.77 0.24
C GLU A 316 2.99 -34.91 -1.29
N ASP A 317 1.76 -35.00 -1.80
CA ASP A 317 1.48 -35.08 -3.24
C ASP A 317 1.36 -33.69 -3.89
N MET A 318 1.30 -32.63 -3.09
CA MET A 318 1.18 -31.27 -3.61
C MET A 318 2.47 -30.80 -4.28
N PRO A 319 2.38 -29.98 -5.35
CA PRO A 319 3.54 -29.32 -5.94
C PRO A 319 4.41 -28.62 -4.90
N GLU A 320 5.72 -28.78 -5.01
CA GLU A 320 6.70 -28.25 -4.04
C GLU A 320 6.55 -26.74 -3.84
N ASN A 321 6.38 -26.00 -4.94
CA ASN A 321 6.16 -24.55 -4.91
C ASN A 321 4.91 -24.10 -4.13
N LEU A 322 3.88 -24.95 -4.02
CA LEU A 322 2.69 -24.68 -3.22
C LEU A 322 2.95 -25.03 -1.75
N ARG A 323 3.65 -26.14 -1.50
CA ARG A 323 4.01 -26.58 -0.16
C ARG A 323 4.93 -25.57 0.54
N GLU A 324 5.97 -25.11 -0.15
CA GLU A 324 6.95 -24.14 0.39
C GLU A 324 6.32 -22.79 0.74
N ARG A 325 5.17 -22.43 0.15
CA ARG A 325 4.45 -21.19 0.51
C ARG A 325 3.80 -21.26 1.90
N TYR A 326 3.48 -22.45 2.38
CA TYR A 326 2.74 -22.65 3.62
C TYR A 326 3.46 -23.52 4.65
N ILE A 327 4.51 -24.24 4.26
CA ILE A 327 5.21 -25.18 5.14
C ILE A 327 6.70 -24.91 5.03
N SER A 328 7.33 -24.62 6.17
CA SER A 328 8.76 -24.42 6.25
C SER A 328 9.53 -25.75 6.20
N ARG A 329 10.84 -25.68 5.94
CA ARG A 329 11.74 -26.83 5.99
C ARG A 329 11.73 -27.55 7.34
N ASN A 330 11.44 -26.82 8.43
CA ASN A 330 11.36 -27.35 9.79
C ASN A 330 9.94 -27.83 10.14
N ARG A 331 9.05 -28.02 9.15
CA ARG A 331 7.64 -28.43 9.31
C ARG A 331 6.78 -27.48 10.16
N VAL A 332 7.11 -26.19 10.14
CA VAL A 332 6.23 -25.15 10.69
C VAL A 332 5.25 -24.72 9.59
N TYR A 333 3.97 -24.65 9.93
CA TYR A 333 2.88 -24.31 9.04
C TYR A 333 2.50 -22.85 9.20
N LEU A 334 2.32 -22.15 8.08
CA LEU A 334 1.89 -20.76 8.00
C LEU A 334 0.39 -20.68 7.69
N ILE A 335 -0.31 -19.88 8.50
CA ILE A 335 -1.69 -19.47 8.27
C ILE A 335 -1.69 -17.95 8.12
N ASN A 336 -2.15 -17.47 6.97
CA ASN A 336 -2.33 -16.04 6.70
C ASN A 336 -3.78 -15.66 6.98
N VAL A 337 -3.98 -14.64 7.80
CA VAL A 337 -5.31 -14.15 8.21
C VAL A 337 -5.51 -12.73 7.68
N TYR A 338 -6.56 -12.54 6.90
CA TYR A 338 -6.89 -11.26 6.30
C TYR A 338 -8.10 -10.64 7.00
N PRO A 339 -8.05 -9.35 7.36
CA PRO A 339 -9.14 -8.65 8.02
C PRO A 339 -10.32 -8.43 7.07
N SER A 340 -11.55 -8.52 7.59
CA SER A 340 -12.78 -8.04 6.92
C SER A 340 -13.08 -6.57 7.24
N VAL A 341 -12.37 -6.01 8.23
CA VAL A 341 -12.54 -4.64 8.71
C VAL A 341 -11.45 -3.72 8.17
N ASP A 342 -11.73 -2.42 8.18
CA ASP A 342 -10.70 -1.41 7.91
C ASP A 342 -9.67 -1.40 9.05
N VAL A 343 -8.43 -1.77 8.73
CA VAL A 343 -7.31 -1.83 9.69
C VAL A 343 -6.65 -0.48 9.95
N TRP A 344 -7.04 0.55 9.19
CA TRP A 344 -6.58 1.92 9.42
C TRP A 344 -7.37 2.60 10.55
N ASP A 345 -8.59 2.14 10.79
CA ASP A 345 -9.38 2.48 11.97
C ASP A 345 -8.80 1.76 13.21
N ILE A 346 -8.32 2.56 14.17
CA ILE A 346 -7.63 2.07 15.36
C ILE A 346 -8.49 1.13 16.20
N ASP A 347 -9.78 1.40 16.32
CA ASP A 347 -10.68 0.64 17.20
C ASP A 347 -10.98 -0.71 16.57
N LYS A 348 -11.29 -0.72 15.26
CA LYS A 348 -11.51 -1.95 14.50
C LYS A 348 -10.25 -2.81 14.43
N ARG A 349 -9.09 -2.20 14.23
CA ARG A 349 -7.79 -2.88 14.25
C ARG A 349 -7.51 -3.53 15.60
N ASN A 350 -7.71 -2.80 16.69
CA ASN A 350 -7.45 -3.32 18.03
C ASN A 350 -8.37 -4.51 18.35
N GLU A 351 -9.64 -4.43 17.95
CA GLU A 351 -10.57 -5.55 18.09
C GLU A 351 -10.15 -6.75 17.23
N PHE A 352 -9.74 -6.53 15.98
CA PHE A 352 -9.19 -7.59 15.11
C PHE A 352 -7.99 -8.28 15.76
N VAL A 353 -6.98 -7.53 16.20
CA VAL A 353 -5.79 -8.10 16.85
C VAL A 353 -6.15 -8.84 18.14
N LYS A 354 -7.09 -8.32 18.92
CA LYS A 354 -7.57 -8.95 20.15
C LYS A 354 -8.26 -10.29 19.86
N GLN A 355 -9.13 -10.37 18.85
CA GLN A 355 -9.78 -11.62 18.44
C GLN A 355 -8.76 -12.65 17.96
N LEU A 356 -7.74 -12.23 17.19
CA LEU A 356 -6.66 -13.13 16.79
C LEU A 356 -5.85 -13.66 17.98
N LYS A 357 -5.49 -12.78 18.93
CA LYS A 357 -4.74 -13.16 20.13
C LYS A 357 -5.48 -14.11 21.06
N GLN A 358 -6.82 -14.17 20.97
CA GLN A 358 -7.61 -15.18 21.68
C GLN A 358 -7.44 -16.59 21.10
N VAL A 359 -7.17 -16.70 19.79
CA VAL A 359 -6.89 -17.98 19.14
C VAL A 359 -5.43 -18.36 19.29
N ASP A 360 -4.52 -17.41 19.09
CA ASP A 360 -3.08 -17.61 19.26
C ASP A 360 -2.40 -16.33 19.79
N PRO A 361 -1.79 -16.35 21.00
CA PRO A 361 -1.13 -15.18 21.55
C PRO A 361 0.11 -14.71 20.75
N ASN A 362 0.69 -15.59 19.92
CA ASN A 362 1.92 -15.36 19.17
C ASN A 362 1.68 -14.92 17.72
N VAL A 363 0.54 -14.29 17.43
CA VAL A 363 0.28 -13.70 16.11
C VAL A 363 1.38 -12.71 15.69
N THR A 364 1.81 -12.77 14.44
CA THR A 364 2.95 -12.01 13.92
C THR A 364 2.75 -11.60 12.46
N GLY A 365 3.81 -11.21 11.76
CA GLY A 365 3.79 -10.85 10.34
C GLY A 365 3.65 -9.36 10.09
N ASN A 366 3.65 -8.98 8.81
CA ASN A 366 3.82 -7.59 8.39
C ASN A 366 2.75 -6.65 8.97
N ALA A 367 1.49 -7.11 9.03
CA ALA A 367 0.42 -6.32 9.63
C ALA A 367 0.68 -6.01 11.11
N ILE A 368 1.03 -7.03 11.92
CA ILE A 368 1.31 -6.84 13.35
C ILE A 368 2.52 -5.94 13.57
N HIS A 369 3.60 -6.15 12.82
CA HIS A 369 4.79 -5.29 12.89
C HIS A 369 4.45 -3.83 12.59
N MET A 370 3.63 -3.58 11.57
CA MET A 370 3.20 -2.23 11.25
C MET A 370 2.29 -1.64 12.35
N PHE A 371 1.34 -2.43 12.86
CA PHE A 371 0.44 -1.98 13.93
C PHE A 371 1.22 -1.57 15.19
N GLU A 372 2.21 -2.37 15.60
CA GLU A 372 3.09 -2.04 16.71
C GLU A 372 4.01 -0.84 16.38
N SER A 373 4.52 -0.74 15.16
CA SER A 373 5.35 0.40 14.74
C SER A 373 4.58 1.72 14.80
N THR A 374 3.34 1.77 14.30
CA THR A 374 2.49 2.98 14.41
C THR A 374 2.16 3.33 15.86
N ARG A 375 1.98 2.32 16.72
CA ARG A 375 1.80 2.53 18.16
C ARG A 375 3.05 3.13 18.79
N LEU A 376 4.23 2.55 18.56
CA LEU A 376 5.51 3.06 19.07
C LEU A 376 5.82 4.47 18.56
N MET A 377 5.48 4.78 17.31
CA MET A 377 5.62 6.14 16.78
C MET A 377 4.76 7.13 17.58
N LYS A 378 3.49 6.82 17.83
CA LYS A 378 2.61 7.67 18.66
C LYS A 378 3.13 7.75 20.10
N ASP A 379 3.39 6.62 20.73
CA ASP A 379 3.80 6.54 22.13
C ASP A 379 5.14 7.27 22.34
N GLY A 380 6.07 7.18 21.39
CA GLY A 380 7.33 7.90 21.41
C GLY A 380 7.20 9.42 21.28
N TYR A 381 6.10 9.95 20.72
CA TYR A 381 5.80 11.39 20.72
C TYR A 381 5.02 11.85 21.95
N VAL A 382 4.24 10.96 22.58
CA VAL A 382 3.34 11.31 23.69
C VAL A 382 4.01 11.11 25.05
N TYR A 383 4.82 10.05 25.19
CA TYR A 383 5.42 9.62 26.45
C TYR A 383 6.95 9.65 26.47
N GLY A 384 7.60 9.73 25.30
CA GLY A 384 9.05 9.93 25.16
C GLY A 384 9.41 11.40 25.15
#